data_AF-A0A7S1IFZ8-F1
#
_entry.id   AF-A0A7S1IFZ8-F1
#
_cell.length_a   1.000
_cell.length_b   1.000
_cell.length_c   1.000
_cell.angle_alpha   90.00
_cell.angle_beta   90.00
_cell.angle_gamma   90.00
#
_symmetry.space_group_name_H-M   'P 1'
#
loop_
_entity.id
_entity.type
_entity.pdbx_description
1 polymer ?
#
loop_
_entity_poly.entity_id
_entity_poly.type
_entity_poly.pdbx_seq_one_letter_code
_entity_poly.pdbx_strand_id
1 'polypeptide(L)'
;AVNASYPSSLLPIVLGEAGWPTAGGGTATNTTNAQTYANAALASGYSLYLFEAFDEQKKAAALGDPVEDYFGLMTEAGQPKYSVPALEGAVSSAVSPCTVSSPSAASPSSIYSPAASPTTSGCPLRHRPPVRFGLLLG
;
A
#
# COMPACT_ATOMS: atom_id res chain seq x y z
N ALA A 1 -20.55 -13.97 -33.20
CA ALA A 1 -20.80 -12.53 -33.11
C ALA A 1 -21.25 -12.22 -31.69
N VAL A 2 -20.55 -11.35 -30.97
CA VAL A 2 -21.05 -10.87 -29.67
C VAL A 2 -22.33 -10.07 -29.93
N ASN A 3 -23.43 -10.53 -29.35
CA ASN A 3 -24.75 -9.91 -29.51
C ASN A 3 -24.71 -8.52 -28.86
N ALA A 4 -24.75 -7.48 -29.69
CA ALA A 4 -24.67 -6.10 -29.24
C ALA A 4 -26.01 -5.66 -28.65
N SER A 5 -26.06 -5.43 -27.34
CA SER A 5 -26.86 -4.37 -26.69
C SER A 5 -26.73 -4.45 -25.16
N TYR A 6 -25.51 -4.32 -24.64
CA TYR A 6 -25.37 -3.90 -23.24
C TYR A 6 -24.98 -2.43 -23.24
N PRO A 7 -25.87 -1.50 -22.86
CA PRO A 7 -25.45 -0.13 -22.57
C PRO A 7 -24.34 -0.16 -21.52
N SER A 8 -23.40 0.78 -21.61
CA SER A 8 -22.28 0.89 -20.67
C SER A 8 -22.70 1.03 -19.20
N SER A 9 -23.96 1.43 -18.96
CA SER A 9 -24.58 1.44 -17.63
C SER A 9 -24.85 0.04 -17.05
N LEU A 10 -24.96 -1.00 -17.87
CA LEU A 10 -25.17 -2.39 -17.43
C LEU A 10 -23.86 -3.18 -17.31
N LEU A 11 -22.80 -2.73 -17.99
CA LEU A 11 -21.46 -3.32 -17.96
C LEU A 11 -20.42 -2.20 -17.87
N PRO A 12 -20.19 -1.62 -16.68
CA PRO A 12 -19.19 -0.58 -16.51
C PRO A 12 -17.80 -1.13 -16.85
N ILE A 13 -17.01 -0.34 -17.58
CA ILE A 13 -15.60 -0.65 -17.81
C ILE A 13 -14.79 -0.18 -16.61
N VAL A 14 -13.99 -1.10 -16.08
CA VAL A 14 -12.97 -0.83 -15.06
C VAL A 14 -11.63 -1.09 -15.70
N LEU A 15 -10.69 -0.14 -15.58
CA LEU A 15 -9.33 -0.33 -16.04
C LEU A 15 -8.62 -1.25 -15.05
N GLY A 16 -8.48 -2.52 -15.43
CA GLY A 16 -7.96 -3.56 -14.55
C GLY A 16 -6.52 -3.34 -14.11
N GLU A 17 -5.70 -2.76 -14.98
CA GLU A 17 -4.30 -2.43 -14.71
C GLU A 17 -3.92 -1.18 -15.51
N ALA A 18 -3.27 -0.22 -14.85
CA ALA A 18 -2.69 0.95 -15.49
C ALA A 18 -1.46 1.39 -14.70
N GLY A 19 -0.30 1.51 -15.34
CA GLY A 19 0.96 1.78 -14.65
C GLY A 19 1.99 2.41 -15.56
N TRP A 20 3.02 2.98 -14.94
CA TRP A 20 4.20 3.46 -15.65
C TRP A 20 5.45 3.17 -14.81
N PRO A 21 6.47 2.53 -15.40
CA PRO A 21 7.64 2.07 -14.66
C PRO A 21 8.61 3.21 -14.36
N THR A 22 9.31 3.11 -13.24
CA THR A 22 10.25 4.16 -12.81
C THR A 22 11.69 3.94 -13.25
N ALA A 23 12.01 2.79 -13.85
CA ALA A 23 13.36 2.44 -14.34
C ALA A 23 13.29 1.30 -15.36
N GLY A 24 14.44 0.82 -15.82
CA GLY A 24 14.57 -0.36 -16.71
C GLY A 24 14.44 -0.07 -18.21
N GLY A 25 13.69 0.96 -18.62
CA GLY A 25 13.40 1.29 -20.03
C GLY A 25 14.04 2.59 -20.55
N GLY A 26 15.18 3.00 -19.99
CA GLY A 26 15.91 4.20 -20.41
C GLY A 26 15.36 5.52 -19.82
N THR A 27 15.46 6.63 -20.56
CA THR A 27 15.14 7.97 -20.03
C THR A 27 13.65 8.21 -19.80
N ALA A 28 12.77 7.47 -20.50
CA ALA A 28 11.32 7.59 -20.36
C ALA A 28 10.81 6.96 -19.05
N THR A 29 11.52 5.99 -18.49
CA THR A 29 11.17 5.27 -17.27
C THR A 29 11.90 5.93 -16.10
N ASN A 30 11.24 6.87 -15.45
CA ASN A 30 11.76 7.60 -14.30
C ASN A 30 10.60 7.94 -13.34
N THR A 31 10.93 8.26 -12.09
CA THR A 31 9.94 8.55 -11.04
C THR A 31 9.03 9.75 -11.38
N THR A 32 9.56 10.79 -12.02
CA THR A 32 8.79 11.98 -12.43
C THR A 32 7.71 11.63 -13.47
N ASN A 33 8.06 10.84 -14.48
CA ASN A 33 7.11 10.41 -15.50
C ASN A 33 6.07 9.45 -14.93
N ALA A 34 6.49 8.51 -14.07
CA ALA A 34 5.58 7.59 -13.40
C ALA A 34 4.57 8.32 -12.51
N GLN A 35 5.03 9.30 -11.73
CA GLN A 35 4.17 10.16 -10.92
C GLN A 35 3.20 10.97 -11.77
N THR A 36 3.67 11.55 -12.88
CA THR A 36 2.83 12.28 -13.84
C THR A 36 1.73 11.38 -14.39
N TYR A 37 2.08 10.18 -14.83
CA TYR A 37 1.12 9.21 -15.35
C TYR A 37 0.09 8.81 -14.29
N ALA A 38 0.54 8.43 -13.08
CA ALA A 38 -0.36 8.00 -12.01
C ALA A 38 -1.35 9.10 -11.61
N ASN A 39 -0.90 10.35 -11.51
CA ASN A 39 -1.79 11.49 -11.22
C ASN A 39 -2.79 11.75 -12.36
N ALA A 40 -2.37 11.65 -13.61
CA ALA A 40 -3.26 11.78 -14.76
C ALA A 40 -4.30 10.65 -14.81
N ALA A 41 -3.89 9.41 -14.51
CA ALA A 41 -4.78 8.27 -14.42
C ALA A 41 -5.84 8.48 -13.33
N LEU A 42 -5.44 8.89 -12.12
CA LEU A 42 -6.37 9.20 -11.02
C LEU A 42 -7.34 10.34 -11.36
N ALA A 43 -6.90 11.33 -12.15
CA ALA A 43 -7.73 12.45 -12.59
C ALA A 43 -8.68 12.11 -13.76
N SER A 44 -8.55 10.92 -14.37
CA SER A 44 -9.30 10.54 -15.58
C SER A 44 -10.81 10.33 -15.35
N GLY A 45 -11.24 10.10 -14.10
CA GLY A 45 -12.62 9.78 -13.76
C GLY A 45 -13.03 8.32 -14.00
N TYR A 46 -12.12 7.46 -14.47
CA TYR A 46 -12.37 6.02 -14.58
C TYR A 46 -12.16 5.30 -13.24
N SER A 47 -12.94 4.24 -13.01
CA SER A 47 -12.57 3.24 -12.01
C SER A 47 -11.36 2.47 -12.52
N LEU A 48 -10.26 2.47 -11.76
CA LEU A 48 -9.00 1.85 -12.16
C LEU A 48 -8.26 1.26 -10.97
N TYR A 49 -7.37 0.31 -11.26
CA TYR A 49 -6.35 -0.15 -10.34
C TYR A 49 -4.97 0.26 -10.87
N LEU A 50 -4.24 1.04 -10.08
CA LEU A 50 -2.87 1.38 -10.42
C LEU A 50 -1.99 0.14 -10.27
N PHE A 51 -1.25 -0.14 -11.33
CA PHE A 51 -0.29 -1.22 -11.40
C PHE A 51 1.12 -0.63 -11.15
N GLU A 52 1.82 -1.00 -10.08
CA GLU A 52 1.43 -1.91 -9.00
C GLU A 52 1.88 -1.40 -7.62
N ALA A 53 1.54 -2.13 -6.55
CA ALA A 53 1.83 -1.65 -5.20
C ALA A 53 3.33 -1.57 -4.92
N PHE A 54 4.08 -2.63 -5.24
CA PHE A 54 5.50 -2.78 -4.93
C PHE A 54 6.28 -3.11 -6.20
N ASP A 55 7.53 -2.68 -6.26
CA ASP A 55 8.48 -3.23 -7.23
C ASP A 55 8.58 -4.74 -7.03
N GLU A 56 8.73 -5.51 -8.10
CA GLU A 56 8.79 -6.98 -8.06
C GLU A 56 10.06 -7.46 -8.76
N GLN A 57 11.18 -7.55 -8.04
CA GLN A 57 12.54 -7.73 -8.60
C GLN A 57 12.81 -9.10 -9.25
N LYS A 58 11.78 -9.94 -9.36
CA LYS A 58 11.86 -11.26 -9.99
C LYS A 58 11.11 -11.31 -11.32
N LYS A 59 10.37 -10.27 -11.69
CA LYS A 59 9.58 -10.27 -12.93
C LYS A 59 10.46 -10.15 -14.15
N ALA A 60 11.47 -9.29 -14.14
CA ALA A 60 12.38 -9.15 -15.28
C ALA A 60 13.09 -10.46 -15.60
N ALA A 61 13.48 -11.23 -14.58
CA ALA A 61 14.08 -12.55 -14.77
C ALA A 61 13.10 -13.56 -15.38
N ALA A 62 11.82 -13.49 -15.01
CA ALA A 62 10.79 -14.39 -15.53
C ALA A 62 10.30 -14.01 -16.94
N LEU A 63 10.24 -12.72 -17.26
CA LEU A 63 9.64 -12.17 -18.47
C LEU A 63 10.66 -11.71 -19.52
N GLY A 64 11.93 -11.53 -19.14
CA GLY A 64 13.00 -11.08 -20.03
C GLY A 64 12.99 -9.59 -20.34
N ASP A 65 12.25 -8.77 -19.58
CA ASP A 65 12.19 -7.32 -19.74
C ASP A 65 12.58 -6.61 -18.43
N PRO A 66 13.70 -5.86 -18.39
CA PRO A 66 14.15 -5.13 -17.20
C PRO A 66 13.14 -4.14 -16.64
N VAL A 67 12.18 -3.67 -17.44
CA VAL A 67 11.19 -2.69 -17.00
C VAL A 67 10.19 -3.27 -15.98
N GLU A 68 9.96 -4.59 -16.05
CA GLU A 68 8.94 -5.28 -15.28
C GLU A 68 9.19 -5.30 -13.77
N ASP A 69 10.43 -5.09 -13.34
CA ASP A 69 10.79 -5.01 -11.92
C ASP A 69 10.38 -3.67 -11.27
N TYR A 70 10.00 -2.66 -12.05
CA TYR A 70 9.98 -1.26 -11.59
C TYR A 70 8.63 -0.54 -11.70
N PHE A 71 7.51 -1.29 -11.78
CA PHE A 71 6.15 -0.72 -11.83
C PHE A 71 5.60 -0.29 -10.48
N GLY A 72 6.29 -0.59 -9.38
CA GLY A 72 5.83 -0.29 -8.03
C GLY A 72 5.65 1.20 -7.78
N LEU A 73 4.56 1.53 -7.10
CA LEU A 73 4.35 2.78 -6.39
C LEU A 73 5.31 2.90 -5.19
N MET A 74 5.72 1.76 -4.63
CA MET A 74 6.67 1.60 -3.53
C MET A 74 7.80 0.64 -3.94
N THR A 75 8.94 0.74 -3.25
CA THR A 75 9.98 -0.30 -3.30
C THR A 75 9.48 -1.58 -2.59
N GLU A 76 10.14 -2.72 -2.76
CA GLU A 76 9.82 -3.96 -2.02
C GLU A 76 9.87 -3.79 -0.49
N ALA A 77 10.65 -2.83 0.01
CA ALA A 77 10.70 -2.49 1.44
C ALA A 77 9.51 -1.62 1.89
N GLY A 78 8.54 -1.35 1.02
CA GLY A 78 7.37 -0.54 1.29
C GLY A 78 7.64 0.96 1.37
N GLN A 79 8.80 1.42 0.87
CA GLN A 79 9.09 2.86 0.82
C GLN A 79 8.47 3.47 -0.44
N PRO A 80 7.69 4.55 -0.33
CA PRO A 80 7.10 5.20 -1.50
C PRO A 80 8.18 5.75 -2.43
N LYS A 81 8.02 5.51 -3.74
CA LYS A 81 8.96 6.00 -4.77
C LYS A 81 8.61 7.42 -5.23
N TYR A 82 7.35 7.80 -5.09
CA TYR A 82 6.80 9.13 -5.37
C TYR A 82 5.46 9.31 -4.64
N SER A 83 5.01 10.56 -4.50
CA SER A 83 3.73 10.87 -3.85
C SER A 83 2.57 10.74 -4.83
N VAL A 84 1.53 10.00 -4.44
CA VAL A 84 0.22 10.01 -5.09
C VAL A 84 -0.87 10.02 -4.01
N PRO A 85 -2.03 10.64 -4.26
CA PRO A 85 -3.12 10.69 -3.28
C PRO A 85 -3.54 9.30 -2.76
N ALA A 86 -3.41 8.27 -3.60
CA ALA A 86 -3.71 6.89 -3.24
C ALA A 86 -2.85 6.34 -2.09
N LEU A 87 -1.63 6.84 -1.91
CA LEU A 87 -0.72 6.44 -0.83
C LEU A 87 -0.86 7.32 0.43
N GLU A 88 -1.33 8.56 0.29
CA GLU A 88 -1.45 9.52 1.40
C GLU A 88 -2.55 9.15 2.40
N GLY A 89 -3.56 8.37 1.98
CA GLY A 89 -4.58 7.82 2.88
C GLY A 89 -4.09 6.71 3.82
N ALA A 90 -2.97 6.04 3.49
CA ALA A 90 -2.42 4.94 4.30
C ALA A 90 -1.63 5.43 5.53
N VAL A 91 -1.13 6.67 5.51
CA VAL A 91 -0.26 7.24 6.56
C VAL A 91 -1.00 8.06 7.61
N SER A 92 -2.27 8.42 7.39
CA SER A 92 -3.05 9.25 8.34
C SER A 92 -3.64 8.45 9.53
N SER A 93 -3.46 7.12 9.55
CA SER A 93 -3.80 6.26 10.69
C SER A 93 -2.60 5.94 11.58
N ALA A 94 -1.57 6.79 11.60
CA ALA A 94 -0.51 6.73 12.61
C ALA A 94 -1.12 6.97 14.00
N VAL A 95 -1.51 5.87 14.63
CA VAL A 95 -1.52 5.57 16.06
C VAL A 95 -1.27 6.80 16.94
N SER A 96 -2.31 7.30 17.61
CA SER A 96 -2.11 8.08 18.84
C SER A 96 -1.17 7.27 19.74
N PRO A 97 0.02 7.77 20.09
CA PRO A 97 0.93 7.00 20.93
C PRO A 97 0.26 6.82 22.29
N CYS A 98 0.00 5.57 22.66
CA CYS A 98 -0.34 5.23 24.03
C CYS A 98 0.85 5.67 24.89
N THR A 99 0.70 6.74 25.65
CA THR A 99 1.71 7.18 26.61
C THR A 99 1.80 6.11 27.70
N VAL A 100 2.82 5.26 27.62
CA VAL A 100 3.14 4.34 28.71
C VAL A 100 3.83 5.19 29.78
N SER A 101 3.08 5.61 30.80
CA SER A 101 3.66 6.23 31.99
C SER A 101 4.51 5.20 32.72
N SER A 102 5.82 5.28 32.54
CA SER A 102 6.79 4.45 33.26
C SER A 102 6.75 4.82 34.75
N PRO A 103 6.56 3.88 35.70
CA PRO A 103 6.67 4.22 37.11
C PRO A 103 8.13 4.53 37.46
N SER A 104 8.32 5.65 38.16
CA SER A 104 9.60 6.14 38.69
C SER A 104 10.30 5.06 39.52
N ALA A 105 11.59 4.85 39.23
CA ALA A 105 12.43 3.86 39.89
C ALA A 105 12.63 4.19 41.39
N ALA A 106 12.11 3.34 42.28
CA ALA A 106 12.52 3.30 43.68
C ALA A 106 13.72 2.34 43.85
N SER A 107 14.68 2.76 44.68
CA SER A 107 15.94 2.06 44.99
C SER A 107 15.75 0.65 45.56
N PRO A 108 16.74 -0.26 45.40
CA PRO A 108 16.55 -1.68 45.70
C PRO A 108 16.84 -1.99 47.16
N SER A 109 15.86 -2.58 47.85
CA SER A 109 16.15 -3.51 48.94
C SER A 109 15.08 -4.61 48.99
N SER A 110 15.57 -5.84 48.87
CA SER A 110 15.05 -7.06 49.51
C SER A 110 13.86 -7.83 48.90
N ILE A 111 14.21 -8.99 48.31
CA ILE A 111 13.61 -10.34 48.46
C ILE A 111 12.14 -10.57 48.03
N TYR A 112 12.01 -11.25 46.88
CA TYR A 112 11.06 -12.33 46.54
C TYR A 112 9.53 -12.10 46.65
N SER A 113 8.86 -11.94 45.49
CA SER A 113 7.49 -12.42 45.20
C SER A 113 7.21 -12.41 43.69
N PRO A 114 6.37 -13.32 43.16
CA PRO A 114 6.18 -13.47 41.71
C PRO A 114 5.41 -12.28 41.11
N ALA A 115 5.83 -11.84 39.92
CA ALA A 115 5.25 -10.72 39.21
C ALA A 115 3.75 -10.96 38.91
N ALA A 116 2.91 -10.07 39.41
CA ALA A 116 1.52 -9.94 38.97
C ALA A 116 1.49 -9.55 37.49
N SER A 117 0.61 -10.19 36.72
CA SER A 117 0.35 -9.84 35.32
C SER A 117 -0.18 -8.41 35.21
N PRO A 118 0.27 -7.61 34.23
CA PRO A 118 -0.31 -6.30 33.99
C PRO A 118 -1.76 -6.46 33.51
N THR A 119 -2.71 -5.98 34.30
CA THR A 119 -4.08 -5.75 33.86
C THR A 119 -4.11 -4.61 32.85
N THR A 120 -4.31 -4.92 31.58
CA THR A 120 -4.61 -3.97 30.50
C THR A 120 -6.04 -3.45 30.62
N SER A 121 -6.28 -2.61 31.63
CA SER A 121 -7.50 -1.79 31.68
C SER A 121 -7.27 -0.53 30.85
N GLY A 122 -7.79 -0.47 29.62
CA GLY A 122 -7.94 0.82 28.93
C GLY A 122 -7.93 0.88 27.40
N CYS A 123 -7.85 -0.22 26.65
CA CYS A 123 -7.92 -0.15 25.19
C CYS A 123 -9.23 -0.78 24.69
N PRO A 124 -10.22 -0.01 24.17
CA PRO A 124 -11.36 -0.61 23.53
C PRO A 124 -10.89 -1.31 22.25
N LEU A 125 -11.02 -2.64 22.21
CA LEU A 125 -10.94 -3.42 20.97
C LEU A 125 -12.05 -2.95 20.02
N ARG A 126 -11.79 -1.91 19.23
CA ARG A 126 -12.62 -1.59 18.07
C ARG A 126 -12.35 -2.68 17.04
N HIS A 127 -13.33 -3.56 16.85
CA HIS A 127 -13.42 -4.39 15.65
C HIS A 127 -13.33 -3.47 14.42
N ARG A 128 -12.18 -3.52 13.73
CA ARG A 128 -12.02 -2.97 12.39
C ARG A 128 -12.65 -3.95 11.39
N PRO A 129 -13.48 -3.49 10.44
CA PRO A 129 -13.81 -4.33 9.30
C PRO A 129 -12.52 -4.61 8.49
N PRO A 130 -12.38 -5.79 7.89
CA PRO A 130 -11.21 -6.11 7.08
C PRO A 130 -11.15 -5.17 5.87
N VAL A 131 -9.99 -4.53 5.68
CA VAL A 131 -9.63 -3.89 4.42
C VAL A 131 -9.45 -5.04 3.42
N ARG A 132 -10.36 -5.14 2.44
CA ARG A 132 -10.24 -6.12 1.36
C ARG A 132 -9.16 -5.63 0.38
N PHE A 133 -7.93 -6.08 0.59
CA PHE A 133 -6.96 -6.16 -0.51
C PHE A 133 -7.38 -7.34 -1.39
N GLY A 134 -7.96 -7.04 -2.54
CA GLY A 134 -8.13 -8.03 -3.60
C GLY A 134 -6.78 -8.26 -4.25
N LEU A 135 -6.05 -9.28 -3.79
CA LEU A 135 -4.90 -9.82 -4.50
C LEU A 135 -5.44 -10.61 -5.70
N LEU A 136 -5.39 -10.05 -6.91
CA LEU A 136 -5.48 -10.85 -8.12
C LEU A 136 -4.06 -11.32 -8.44
N LEU A 137 -3.79 -12.60 -8.15
CA LEU A 137 -2.63 -13.29 -8.71
C LEU A 137 -2.98 -13.63 -10.16
N GLY A 138 -2.33 -12.96 -11.10
CA GLY A 138 -2.25 -13.34 -12.52
C GLY A 138 -0.97 -14.10 -12.78
#